data_AF-A0A1V4W3A5-F1
#
_entry.id   AF-A0A1V4W3A5-F1
#
_cell.length_a   1.000
_cell.length_b   1.000
_cell.length_c   1.000
_cell.angle_alpha   90.00
_cell.angle_beta   90.00
_cell.angle_gamma   90.00
#
_symmetry.space_group_name_H-M   'P 1'
#
loop_
_entity.id
_entity.type
_entity.pdbx_description
1 polymer ?
#
loop_
_entity_poly.entity_id
_entity_poly.type
_entity_poly.pdbx_seq_one_letter_code
_entity_poly.pdbx_strand_id
1 'polypeptide(L)' 'MEVCPICDNPVKVIYKDYTVIRPVKQRYTVQNVKHIICDQCRETYFDNETTYYIGQELKRMKRADE' A
#
# COMPACT_ATOMS: atom_id res chain seq x y z
N MET A 1 14.44 2.21 14.98
CA MET A 1 13.16 2.87 14.63
C MET A 1 13.26 3.23 13.17
N GLU A 2 12.27 2.88 12.36
CA GLU A 2 12.20 3.40 10.98
C GLU A 2 11.90 4.90 11.02
N VAL A 3 12.46 5.65 10.07
CA VAL A 3 12.32 7.11 9.97
C VAL A 3 11.81 7.49 8.58
N CYS A 4 11.10 8.60 8.49
CA CYS A 4 10.54 9.10 7.26
C CYS A 4 11.65 9.63 6.33
N PRO A 5 11.77 9.14 5.09
CA PRO A 5 12.86 9.53 4.17
C PRO A 5 12.79 11.00 3.71
N ILE A 6 11.69 11.71 4.00
CA ILE A 6 11.48 13.11 3.60
C ILE A 6 11.80 14.09 4.72
N CYS A 7 11.54 13.74 5.98
CA CYS A 7 11.61 14.68 7.11
C CYS A 7 12.25 14.10 8.37
N ASP A 8 12.89 12.93 8.26
CA ASP A 8 13.63 12.22 9.31
C ASP A 8 12.87 11.98 10.64
N ASN A 9 11.55 12.13 10.62
CA ASN A 9 10.70 11.93 11.78
C ASN A 9 10.24 10.47 11.92
N PRO A 10 9.85 10.05 13.14
CA PRO A 10 9.32 8.73 13.37
C PRO A 10 8.12 8.41 12.46
N VAL A 11 8.06 7.16 12.02
CA VAL A 11 6.93 6.62 11.27
C VAL A 11 6.13 5.65 12.14
N LYS A 12 4.84 5.54 11.84
CA LYS A 12 3.91 4.56 12.41
C LYS A 12 3.55 3.53 11.36
N VAL A 13 3.47 2.28 11.80
CA VAL A 13 2.99 1.19 10.94
C VAL A 13 1.53 0.91 11.28
N ILE A 14 0.67 0.95 10.27
CA ILE A 14 -0.73 0.56 10.39
C ILE A 14 -1.09 -0.48 9.33
N TYR A 15 -2.02 -1.38 9.65
CA TYR A 15 -2.56 -2.33 8.69
C TYR A 15 -3.96 -1.88 8.28
N LYS A 16 -4.17 -1.68 6.98
CA LYS A 16 -5.47 -1.28 6.41
C LYS A 16 -5.59 -1.77 4.97
N ASP A 17 -6.82 -1.84 4.50
CA ASP A 17 -7.09 -2.25 3.12
C ASP A 17 -6.60 -1.19 2.12
N TYR A 18 -6.06 -1.65 0.99
CA TYR A 18 -5.59 -0.82 -0.11
C TYR A 18 -6.46 -1.03 -1.34
N THR A 19 -7.14 0.03 -1.78
CA THR A 19 -8.04 -0.02 -2.95
C THR A 19 -7.44 0.68 -4.14
N VAL A 20 -7.35 -0.03 -5.27
CA VAL A 20 -6.94 0.51 -6.56
C VAL A 20 -8.16 0.64 -7.46
N ILE A 21 -8.34 1.82 -8.06
CA ILE A 21 -9.38 2.10 -9.05
C ILE A 21 -8.72 2.12 -10.41
N ARG A 22 -9.11 1.19 -11.30
CA ARG A 22 -8.64 1.18 -12.69
C ARG A 22 -9.56 2.03 -13.60
N PRO A 23 -9.08 2.51 -14.76
CA PRO A 23 -9.85 3.36 -15.69
C PRO A 23 -11.21 2.78 -16.11
N VAL A 24 -11.35 1.46 -16.09
CA VAL A 24 -12.56 0.72 -16.46
C VAL A 24 -13.59 0.57 -15.32
N LYS A 25 -13.53 1.42 -14.29
CA LYS A 25 -14.37 1.37 -13.06
C LYS A 25 -14.23 0.09 -12.22
N GLN A 26 -13.30 -0.80 -12.55
CA GLN A 26 -12.98 -1.93 -11.69
C GLN A 26 -12.25 -1.44 -10.43
N ARG A 27 -12.79 -1.85 -9.27
CA ARG A 27 -12.21 -1.58 -7.95
C ARG A 27 -11.63 -2.88 -7.42
N TYR A 28 -10.34 -2.84 -7.12
CA TYR A 28 -9.64 -3.98 -6.53
C TYR A 28 -9.18 -3.58 -5.14
N THR A 29 -9.59 -4.35 -4.13
CA THR A 29 -9.23 -4.11 -2.74
C THR A 29 -8.33 -5.24 -2.26
N VAL A 30 -7.09 -4.90 -1.94
CA VAL A 30 -6.14 -5.80 -1.27
C VAL A 30 -6.28 -5.58 0.23
N GLN A 31 -6.62 -6.64 0.96
CA GLN A 31 -6.87 -6.55 2.40
C GLN A 31 -5.57 -6.58 3.21
N ASN A 32 -5.63 -6.01 4.42
CA ASN A 32 -4.56 -6.15 5.42
C ASN A 32 -3.15 -5.75 4.92
N VAL A 33 -3.07 -4.66 4.17
CA VAL A 33 -1.81 -4.12 3.64
C VAL A 33 -1.11 -3.32 4.74
N LYS A 34 0.22 -3.41 4.82
CA LYS A 34 1.06 -2.61 5.74
C LYS A 34 1.27 -1.21 5.17
N HIS A 35 0.95 -0.17 5.93
CA HIS A 35 1.17 1.23 5.56
C HIS A 35 2.12 1.86 6.57
N ILE A 36 3.20 2.45 6.07
CA ILE A 36 4.18 3.17 6.88
C ILE A 36 3.87 4.66 6.75
N ILE A 37 3.38 5.29 7.82
CA ILE A 37 2.89 6.67 7.77
C ILE A 37 3.78 7.55 8.63
N CYS A 38 4.27 8.65 8.07
CA CYS A 38 4.96 9.66 8.86
C CYS A 38 3.98 10.52 9.65
N ASP A 39 4.22 10.71 10.95
CA ASP A 39 3.35 11.54 11.79
C ASP A 39 3.43 13.04 11.44
N GLN A 40 4.57 13.51 10.94
CA GLN A 40 4.79 14.93 10.64
C GLN A 40 4.28 15.33 9.26
N CYS A 41 4.84 14.75 8.19
CA CYS A 41 4.45 15.11 6.83
C CYS A 41 3.21 14.34 6.31
N ARG A 42 2.70 13.36 7.07
CA ARG A 42 1.55 12.51 6.71
C ARG A 42 1.73 11.67 5.44
N GLU A 43 2.95 11.60 4.94
CA GLU A 43 3.31 10.77 3.81
C GLU A 43 3.18 9.28 4.16
N THR A 44 2.72 8.51 3.17
CA THR A 44 2.50 7.07 3.31
C THR A 44 3.43 6.33 2.36
N TYR A 45 4.14 5.36 2.90
CA TYR A 45 5.09 4.52 2.19
C TYR A 45 4.71 3.05 2.28
N PHE A 46 5.18 2.30 1.31
CA PHE A 46 5.11 0.85 1.27
C PHE A 46 6.55 0.33 1.16
N ASP A 47 6.89 -0.66 1.99
CA ASP A 47 8.15 -1.36 1.81
C ASP A 47 8.10 -2.28 0.57
N ASN A 48 9.25 -2.82 0.20
CA ASN A 48 9.39 -3.66 -0.98
C ASN A 48 8.54 -4.94 -0.90
N GLU A 49 8.44 -5.54 0.29
CA GLU A 49 7.66 -6.76 0.51
C GLU A 49 6.16 -6.49 0.33
N THR A 50 5.68 -5.38 0.90
CA THR A 50 4.28 -4.94 0.78
C THR A 50 3.94 -4.59 -0.66
N THR A 51 4.83 -3.88 -1.35
CA THR A 51 4.67 -3.53 -2.76
C THR A 51 4.60 -4.79 -3.63
N TYR A 52 5.46 -5.77 -3.36
CA TYR A 52 5.42 -7.06 -4.04
C TYR A 52 4.11 -7.82 -3.78
N TYR A 53 3.67 -7.88 -2.53
CA TYR A 53 2.41 -8.50 -2.13
C TYR A 53 1.20 -7.88 -2.85
N ILE A 54 1.06 -6.55 -2.80
CA ILE A 54 0.00 -5.82 -3.53
C ILE A 54 0.05 -6.17 -5.02
N GLY A 55 1.25 -6.19 -5.61
CA GLY A 55 1.44 -6.52 -7.02
C GLY A 55 1.00 -7.94 -7.39
N GLN A 56 1.22 -8.92 -6.52
CA GLN A 56 0.76 -10.31 -6.74
C GLN A 56 -0.76 -10.42 -6.65
N GLU A 57 -1.37 -9.80 -5.65
CA GLU A 57 -2.83 -9.82 -5.47
C GLU A 57 -3.55 -9.15 -6.65
N LEU A 58 -3.08 -7.99 -7.10
CA LEU A 58 -3.63 -7.32 -8.28
C LEU A 58 -3.47 -8.15 -9.57
N LYS A 59 -2.41 -8.94 -9.71
CA LYS A 59 -2.22 -9.86 -10.85
C LYS A 59 -3.19 -11.03 -10.81
N ARG A 60 -3.45 -11.59 -9.63
CA ARG A 60 -4.43 -12.68 -9.44
C ARG A 60 -5.84 -12.23 -9.80
N MET A 61 -6.23 -11.04 -9.34
CA MET A 61 -7.54 -10.49 -9.65
C MET A 61 -7.71 -10.21 -11.15
N LYS A 62 -6.69 -9.69 -11.83
CA LYS A 62 -6.73 -9.48 -13.31
C LYS A 62 -7.00 -10.78 -14.08
N ARG A 63 -6.43 -11.91 -13.65
CA ARG A 63 -6.63 -13.21 -14.31
C ARG A 63 -8.00 -13.82 -14.07
N ALA A 64 -8.70 -13.42 -13.01
CA ALA A 64 -10.05 -13.91 -12.73
C ALA A 64 -11.11 -13.20 -13.61
N ASP A 65 -10.78 -12.03 -14.15
CA ASP A 65 -11.62 -11.26 -15.08
C ASP A 65 -11.36 -11.58 -16.58
N GLU A 66 -10.30 -12.36 -16.89
CA GLU A 66 -9.94 -12.83 -18.25
C GLU A 66 -10.54 -14.21 -18.54
#